data_AF-A0A963T8A5-F1
#
_entry.id   AF-A0A963T8A5-F1
#
_cell.length_a   1.000
_cell.length_b   1.000
_cell.length_c   1.000
_cell.angle_alpha   90.00
_cell.angle_beta   90.00
_cell.angle_gamma   90.00
#
_symmetry.space_group_name_H-M   'P 1'
#
loop_
_entity.id
_entity.type
_entity.pdbx_description
1 polymer ?
#
loop_
_entity_poly.entity_id
_entity_poly.type
_entity_poly.pdbx_seq_one_letter_code
_entity_poly.pdbx_strand_id
1 'polypeptide(L)' 'MARATISDKAKEEALKKLIRQTVDNAGAIAPDDIPHKVKERIRGQATGDLDVDAYIAKVLQDRKGR' A
#
# COMPACT_ATOMS: atom_id res chain seq x y z
N MET A 1 14.70 11.05 -25.65
CA MET A 1 14.60 9.93 -24.69
C MET A 1 14.14 10.49 -23.34
N ALA A 2 12.83 10.62 -23.10
CA ALA A 2 12.27 10.98 -21.78
C ALA A 2 10.78 10.63 -21.75
N ARG A 3 10.42 9.44 -21.25
CA ARG A 3 9.00 9.06 -21.08
C ARG A 3 8.72 8.14 -19.89
N ALA A 4 9.57 8.14 -18.86
CA ALA A 4 9.46 7.21 -17.74
C ALA A 4 8.98 7.82 -16.40
N THR A 5 9.16 9.12 -16.14
CA THR A 5 8.99 9.63 -14.76
C THR A 5 7.55 9.81 -14.27
N ILE A 6 6.57 9.94 -15.18
CA ILE A 6 5.15 10.08 -14.80
C ILE A 6 4.56 8.73 -14.41
N SER A 7 5.00 7.64 -15.06
CA SER A 7 4.44 6.30 -14.84
C SER A 7 4.77 5.75 -13.47
N ASP A 8 6.00 5.94 -12.98
CA ASP A 8 6.42 5.34 -11.71
C ASP A 8 5.84 6.07 -10.50
N LYS A 9 5.79 7.42 -10.52
CA LYS A 9 5.07 8.20 -9.50
C LYS A 9 3.56 7.91 -9.48
N ALA A 10 2.93 7.80 -10.65
CA ALA A 10 1.50 7.48 -10.71
C ALA A 10 1.20 6.06 -10.21
N LYS A 11 2.06 5.09 -10.52
CA LYS A 11 1.96 3.71 -9.99
C LYS A 11 2.16 3.69 -8.47
N GLU A 12 3.14 4.41 -7.95
CA GLU A 12 3.40 4.52 -6.52
C GLU A 12 2.18 5.10 -5.78
N GLU A 13 1.64 6.22 -6.25
CA GLU A 13 0.46 6.84 -5.66
C GLU A 13 -0.79 5.94 -5.75
N ALA A 14 -0.95 5.21 -6.87
CA ALA A 14 -2.01 4.21 -7.01
C ALA A 14 -1.84 3.06 -6.00
N LEU A 15 -0.61 2.58 -5.79
CA LEU A 15 -0.31 1.53 -4.82
C LEU A 15 -0.60 2.00 -3.39
N LYS A 16 -0.14 3.20 -3.02
CA LYS A 16 -0.43 3.81 -1.72
C LYS A 16 -1.93 3.93 -1.47
N LYS A 17 -2.69 4.38 -2.47
CA LYS A 17 -4.16 4.48 -2.38
C LYS A 17 -4.79 3.11 -2.18
N LEU A 18 -4.31 2.10 -2.89
CA LEU A 18 -4.80 0.72 -2.78
C LEU A 18 -4.50 0.11 -1.41
N ILE A 19 -3.32 0.39 -0.84
CA ILE A 19 -2.94 -0.02 0.51
C ILE A 19 -3.88 0.63 1.54
N ARG A 20 -4.09 1.94 1.49
CA ARG A 20 -5.01 2.65 2.40
C ARG A 20 -6.44 2.10 2.29
N GLN A 21 -6.96 1.96 1.08
CA GLN A 21 -8.29 1.38 0.86
C GLN A 21 -8.39 -0.04 1.42
N THR A 22 -7.34 -0.85 1.31
CA THR A 22 -7.33 -2.21 1.85
C THR A 22 -7.33 -2.20 3.37
N VAL A 23 -6.56 -1.29 4.00
CA VAL A 23 -6.50 -1.11 5.45
C VAL A 23 -7.82 -0.54 6.01
N ASP A 24 -8.46 0.39 5.30
CA ASP A 24 -9.76 0.96 5.68
C ASP A 24 -10.89 -0.07 5.52
N ASN A 25 -10.91 -0.79 4.40
CA ASN A 25 -11.87 -1.89 4.17
C ASN A 25 -11.58 -3.12 5.02
N ALA A 26 -10.44 -3.17 5.71
CA ALA A 26 -10.10 -4.30 6.56
C ALA A 26 -11.11 -4.47 7.70
N GLY A 27 -11.80 -3.40 8.15
CA GLY A 27 -12.97 -3.48 9.02
C GLY A 27 -12.75 -4.32 10.28
N ALA A 28 -13.10 -5.61 10.21
CA ALA A 28 -13.02 -6.61 11.28
C ALA A 28 -11.76 -7.51 11.25
N ILE A 29 -10.84 -7.30 10.30
CA ILE A 29 -9.60 -8.06 10.19
C ILE A 29 -8.62 -7.58 11.26
N ALA A 30 -7.94 -8.54 11.92
CA ALA A 30 -6.92 -8.23 12.90
C ALA A 30 -5.81 -7.38 12.27
N PRO A 31 -5.28 -6.35 12.96
CA PRO A 31 -4.22 -5.50 12.44
C PRO A 31 -3.02 -6.27 11.90
N ASP A 32 -2.71 -7.41 12.51
CA ASP A 32 -1.61 -8.32 12.14
C ASP A 32 -1.86 -9.07 10.82
N ASP A 33 -3.11 -9.27 10.42
CA ASP A 33 -3.51 -9.94 9.17
C ASP A 33 -3.60 -8.97 7.96
N ILE A 34 -3.71 -7.66 8.23
CA ILE A 34 -3.81 -6.63 7.18
C ILE A 34 -2.58 -6.62 6.26
N PRO A 35 -1.32 -6.67 6.77
CA PRO A 35 -0.14 -6.72 5.91
C PRO A 35 -0.15 -7.89 4.94
N HIS A 36 -0.55 -9.08 5.40
CA HIS A 36 -0.64 -10.26 4.56
C HIS A 36 -1.66 -10.06 3.43
N LYS A 37 -2.87 -9.55 3.73
CA LYS A 37 -3.87 -9.25 2.70
C LYS A 37 -3.42 -8.20 1.70
N VAL A 38 -2.76 -7.14 2.18
CA VAL A 38 -2.25 -6.09 1.30
C VAL A 38 -1.22 -6.70 0.34
N LYS A 39 -0.25 -7.45 0.86
CA LYS A 39 0.77 -8.16 0.06
C LYS A 39 0.17 -9.08 -0.97
N GLU A 40 -0.85 -9.86 -0.62
CA GLU A 40 -1.56 -10.70 -1.58
C GLU A 40 -2.23 -9.87 -2.69
N ARG A 41 -2.82 -8.72 -2.34
CA ARG A 41 -3.54 -7.86 -3.29
C ARG A 41 -2.61 -7.13 -4.25
N ILE A 42 -1.40 -6.77 -3.82
CA ILE A 42 -0.37 -6.16 -4.66
C ILE A 42 0.59 -7.18 -5.28
N ARG A 43 0.38 -8.47 -5.04
CA ARG A 43 1.23 -9.55 -5.55
C ARG A 43 1.24 -9.49 -7.08
N GLY A 44 2.43 -9.34 -7.67
CA GLY A 44 2.58 -9.19 -9.12
C GLY A 44 2.40 -7.76 -9.64
N GLN A 45 2.11 -6.79 -8.77
CA GLN A 45 2.24 -5.37 -9.12
C GLN A 45 3.70 -4.93 -8.96
N ALA A 46 4.19 -4.14 -9.92
CA ALA A 46 5.48 -3.49 -9.79
C ALA A 46 5.39 -2.39 -8.73
N THR A 47 5.96 -2.65 -7.55
CA THR A 47 6.01 -1.71 -6.43
C THR A 47 7.07 -0.63 -6.65
N GLY A 48 7.97 -0.81 -7.63
CA GLY A 48 9.07 0.11 -7.88
C GLY A 48 9.96 0.23 -6.65
N ASP A 49 10.26 1.48 -6.25
CA ASP A 49 11.02 1.83 -5.05
C ASP A 49 10.16 1.94 -3.77
N LEU A 50 8.86 1.67 -3.85
CA LEU A 50 7.99 1.78 -2.69
C LEU A 50 8.22 0.63 -1.72
N ASP A 51 8.69 0.97 -0.51
CA ASP A 51 8.68 0.05 0.62
C ASP A 51 7.24 -0.13 1.14
N VAL A 52 6.60 -1.18 0.62
CA VAL A 52 5.22 -1.53 0.94
C VAL A 52 5.09 -1.85 2.43
N ASP A 53 6.05 -2.57 3.01
CA ASP A 53 5.99 -2.98 4.41
C ASP A 53 6.04 -1.78 5.36
N ALA A 54 7.01 -0.89 5.14
CA ALA A 54 7.09 0.36 5.89
C ALA A 54 5.83 1.22 5.71
N TYR A 55 5.28 1.26 4.49
CA TYR A 55 4.08 2.04 4.21
C TYR A 55 2.82 1.46 4.88
N ILE A 56 2.64 0.14 4.86
CA ILE A 56 1.55 -0.54 5.57
C ILE A 56 1.64 -0.25 7.07
N ALA A 57 2.83 -0.42 7.66
CA ALA A 57 3.04 -0.16 9.09
C ALA A 57 2.68 1.28 9.46
N LYS A 58 3.08 2.25 8.63
CA LYS A 58 2.72 3.66 8.81
C LYS A 58 1.20 3.87 8.76
N VAL A 59 0.51 3.32 7.76
CA VAL A 59 -0.96 3.47 7.63
C VAL A 59 -1.69 2.80 8.79
N LEU A 60 -1.21 1.66 9.28
CA LEU A 60 -1.77 0.99 10.47
C LEU A 60 -1.56 1.81 11.75
N GLN A 61 -0.39 2.42 11.92
CA GLN A 61 -0.12 3.34 13.04
C GLN A 61 -1.02 4.58 12.98
N ASP A 62 -1.15 5.20 11.80
CA ASP A 62 -2.03 6.35 11.57
C ASP A 62 -3.50 6.00 11.88
N ARG A 63 -3.95 4.76 11.57
CA ARG A 63 -5.30 4.28 11.91
C ARG A 63 -5.50 4.08 13.41
N LYS A 64 -4.48 3.58 14.13
CA LYS A 64 -4.55 3.34 15.59
C LYS A 64 -4.53 4.65 16.40
N GLY A 65 -3.97 5.72 15.83
CA GLY A 65 -3.89 7.04 16.46
C GLY A 65 -5.05 7.99 16.18
N ARG A 66 -6.05 7.58 15.38
CA ARG A 66 -7.31 8.32 15.14
C ARG A 66 -8.40 7.89 16.10
#